data_AF-A0A2V7UA51-F1
#
_entry.id   AF-A0A2V7UA51-F1
#
_cell.length_a   1.000
_cell.length_b   1.000
_cell.length_c   1.000
_cell.angle_alpha   90.00
_cell.angle_beta   90.00
_cell.angle_gamma   90.00
#
_symmetry.space_group_name_H-M   'P 1'
#
loop_
_entity.id
_entity.type
_entity.pdbx_description
1 polymer ?
#
loop_
_entity_poly.entity_id
_entity_poly.type
_entity_poly.pdbx_seq_one_letter_code
_entity_poly.pdbx_strand_id
1 'polypeptide(L)'
;MAETDSESGLKIVDGFDLDPDVRALLRPGELVEGIGGQYHHLPRYFYEIPSHEAAREIRLTPHFGLNEFLLVDLKEAARVRAFPRYVPCAIRIVAFYLERAREAAGAPVHLAVNGGYRSPAHKLSVAATPHMWGTAADVYRIGTVVLRDRASIETYNRVIEDLTDDLYVMPYGHEIGKADDHIHVDLGYVTVVPREISEDRLEGPQERPRVAFEERRRGDRRGWPHEPLPEVLPAAAHAGSDEPGSRK
;
A
#
# COMPACT_ATOMS: atom_id res chain seq x y z
N MET A 1 25.72 20.14 -18.58
CA MET A 1 25.29 18.83 -18.08
C MET A 1 24.49 19.11 -16.83
N ALA A 2 23.16 18.99 -16.90
CA ALA A 2 22.29 19.16 -15.74
C ALA A 2 22.26 17.83 -14.99
N GLU A 3 22.67 17.86 -13.72
CA GLU A 3 22.55 16.74 -12.79
C GLU A 3 21.05 16.50 -12.52
N THR A 4 20.55 15.36 -12.98
CA THR A 4 19.23 14.84 -12.61
C THR A 4 19.32 14.26 -11.20
N ASP A 5 19.12 15.13 -10.22
CA ASP A 5 19.01 14.76 -8.81
C ASP A 5 17.62 14.11 -8.59
N SER A 6 17.51 12.80 -8.79
CA SER A 6 16.26 12.07 -8.53
C SER A 6 16.11 11.85 -7.03
N GLU A 7 15.48 12.79 -6.32
CA GLU A 7 14.96 12.52 -4.98
C GLU A 7 13.90 11.42 -5.07
N SER A 8 14.27 10.20 -4.69
CA SER A 8 13.47 8.97 -4.76
C SER A 8 12.33 8.88 -3.72
N GLY A 9 11.75 10.01 -3.33
CA GLY A 9 10.69 10.05 -2.33
C GLY A 9 9.33 10.38 -2.96
N LEU A 10 8.37 9.47 -2.85
CA LEU A 10 6.96 9.82 -3.03
C LEU A 10 6.61 10.98 -2.08
N LYS A 11 6.10 12.09 -2.61
CA LYS A 11 5.65 13.24 -1.81
C LYS A 11 4.49 12.80 -0.92
N ILE A 12 4.65 12.98 0.39
CA ILE A 12 3.60 12.69 1.36
C ILE A 12 2.87 13.99 1.71
N VAL A 13 1.54 13.91 1.80
CA VAL A 13 0.67 15.02 2.16
C VAL A 13 -0.26 14.61 3.29
N ASP A 14 -0.54 15.56 4.18
CA ASP A 14 -1.62 15.47 5.16
C ASP A 14 -2.94 15.81 4.46
N GLY A 15 -3.92 14.92 4.51
CA GLY A 15 -5.23 15.08 3.87
C GLY A 15 -5.98 16.34 4.34
N PHE A 16 -5.71 16.83 5.56
CA PHE A 16 -6.30 18.08 6.04
C PHE A 16 -5.77 19.32 5.32
N ASP A 17 -4.56 19.26 4.77
CA ASP A 17 -3.93 20.36 4.03
C ASP A 17 -4.33 20.38 2.54
N LEU A 18 -5.19 19.45 2.08
CA LEU A 18 -5.66 19.40 0.70
C LEU A 18 -6.74 20.45 0.40
N ASP A 19 -6.92 20.76 -0.89
CA ASP A 19 -8.01 21.60 -1.39
C ASP A 19 -9.36 21.12 -0.82
N PRO A 20 -10.27 22.03 -0.43
CA PRO A 20 -11.56 21.67 0.16
C PRO A 20 -12.36 20.65 -0.66
N ASP A 21 -12.37 20.79 -1.99
CA ASP A 21 -13.07 19.89 -2.90
C ASP A 21 -12.48 18.47 -2.89
N VAL A 22 -11.16 18.36 -2.79
CA VAL A 22 -10.48 17.06 -2.71
C VAL A 22 -10.73 16.44 -1.34
N ARG A 23 -10.60 17.25 -0.28
CA ARG A 23 -10.81 16.82 1.11
C ARG A 23 -12.23 16.31 1.36
N ALA A 24 -13.24 16.96 0.77
CA ALA A 24 -14.63 16.50 0.84
C ALA A 24 -14.84 15.11 0.21
N LEU A 25 -14.01 14.73 -0.76
CA LEU A 25 -14.09 13.43 -1.44
C LEU A 25 -13.24 12.36 -0.75
N LEU A 26 -12.08 12.75 -0.20
CA LEU A 26 -11.16 11.83 0.49
C LEU A 26 -11.47 11.63 1.97
N ARG A 27 -12.23 12.54 2.59
CA ARG A 27 -12.73 12.43 3.97
C ARG A 27 -11.64 11.99 4.97
N PRO A 28 -10.47 12.65 4.98
CA PRO A 28 -9.32 12.19 5.75
C PRO A 28 -9.65 12.10 7.24
N GLY A 29 -9.33 10.96 7.87
CA GLY A 29 -9.57 10.74 9.30
C GLY A 29 -11.05 10.64 9.71
N GLU A 30 -12.01 10.73 8.79
CA GLU A 30 -13.42 10.64 9.14
C GLU A 30 -13.76 9.22 9.60
N LEU A 31 -14.63 9.11 10.62
CA LEU A 31 -15.11 7.84 11.13
C LEU A 31 -16.22 7.31 10.21
N VAL A 32 -16.06 6.08 9.72
CA VAL A 32 -17.03 5.42 8.85
C VAL A 32 -17.48 4.08 9.43
N GLU A 33 -18.75 3.74 9.20
CA GLU A 33 -19.36 2.49 9.66
C GLU A 33 -19.20 1.37 8.63
N GLY A 34 -18.78 0.20 9.10
CA GLY A 34 -18.67 -1.04 8.34
C GLY A 34 -19.95 -1.89 8.38
N ILE A 35 -19.97 -2.98 7.60
CA ILE A 35 -21.14 -3.87 7.44
C ILE A 35 -21.66 -4.47 8.76
N GLY A 36 -20.80 -4.62 9.78
CA GLY A 36 -21.14 -5.19 11.08
C GLY A 36 -21.34 -4.15 12.20
N GLY A 37 -21.49 -2.87 11.87
CA GLY A 37 -21.63 -1.78 12.85
C GLY A 37 -20.32 -1.39 13.54
N GLN A 38 -19.19 -1.92 13.09
CA GLN A 38 -17.86 -1.48 13.52
C GLN A 38 -17.50 -0.15 12.87
N TYR A 39 -16.69 0.66 13.55
CA TYR A 39 -16.27 1.98 13.06
C TYR A 39 -14.77 2.03 12.83
N HIS A 40 -14.37 2.68 11.73
CA HIS A 40 -12.96 2.84 11.36
C HIS A 40 -12.67 4.26 10.87
N HIS A 41 -11.50 4.79 11.21
CA HIS A 41 -11.03 6.07 10.69
C HIS A 41 -10.42 5.90 9.30
N LEU A 42 -10.87 6.72 8.36
CA LEU A 42 -10.29 6.78 7.02
C LEU A 42 -8.83 7.27 7.03
N PRO A 43 -8.01 6.89 6.04
CA PRO A 43 -6.63 7.35 5.95
C PRO A 43 -6.54 8.88 5.95
N ARG A 44 -5.56 9.41 6.70
CA ARG A 44 -5.24 10.83 6.73
C ARG A 44 -4.06 11.17 5.81
N TYR A 45 -3.08 10.28 5.71
CA TYR A 45 -1.84 10.56 4.98
C TYR A 45 -1.83 9.86 3.63
N PHE A 46 -1.48 10.64 2.61
CA PHE A 46 -1.51 10.21 1.22
C PHE A 46 -0.18 10.48 0.53
N TYR A 47 0.13 9.66 -0.47
CA TYR A 47 1.08 10.01 -1.51
C TYR A 47 0.40 10.89 -2.57
N GLU A 48 1.03 12.01 -2.91
CA GLU A 48 0.61 12.86 -4.03
C GLU A 48 1.27 12.39 -5.31
N ILE A 49 0.45 12.05 -6.30
CA ILE A 49 0.87 11.52 -7.59
C ILE A 49 0.60 12.62 -8.61
N PRO A 50 1.64 13.26 -9.18
CA PRO A 50 1.47 14.50 -9.92
C PRO A 50 0.98 14.30 -11.35
N SER A 51 1.19 13.13 -11.95
CA SER A 51 0.84 12.86 -13.34
C SER A 51 0.63 11.36 -13.62
N HIS A 52 0.04 11.06 -14.77
CA HIS A 52 -0.10 9.69 -15.26
C HIS A 52 1.25 9.02 -15.53
N GLU A 53 2.22 9.78 -16.06
CA GLU A 53 3.58 9.30 -16.31
C GLU A 53 4.26 8.92 -15.00
N ALA A 54 4.20 9.79 -13.99
CA ALA A 54 4.73 9.50 -12.65
C ALA A 54 4.08 8.23 -12.08
N ALA A 55 2.76 8.07 -12.17
CA ALA A 55 2.07 6.87 -11.69
C ALA A 55 2.59 5.58 -12.34
N ARG A 56 2.97 5.61 -13.62
CA ARG A 56 3.51 4.46 -14.36
C ARG A 56 4.96 4.14 -14.02
N GLU A 57 5.74 5.15 -13.69
CA GLU A 57 7.16 5.02 -13.36
C GLU A 57 7.39 4.61 -11.90
N ILE A 58 6.53 5.06 -10.99
CA ILE A 58 6.64 4.72 -9.58
C ILE A 58 6.39 3.22 -9.39
N ARG A 59 7.43 2.53 -8.90
CA ARG A 59 7.36 1.13 -8.47
C ARG A 59 7.14 1.08 -6.95
N LEU A 60 6.10 0.37 -6.52
CA LEU A 60 5.88 0.07 -5.11
C LEU A 60 6.72 -1.14 -4.67
N THR A 61 6.82 -2.12 -5.57
CA THR A 61 7.72 -3.28 -5.51
C THR A 61 8.31 -3.53 -6.90
N PRO A 62 9.26 -4.47 -7.07
CA PRO A 62 9.86 -4.73 -8.39
C PRO A 62 8.84 -5.04 -9.50
N HIS A 63 7.74 -5.73 -9.19
CA HIS A 63 6.75 -6.15 -10.19
C HIS A 63 5.41 -5.42 -10.12
N PHE A 64 5.20 -4.55 -9.14
CA PHE A 64 3.96 -3.78 -9.02
C PHE A 64 4.22 -2.27 -9.10
N GLY A 65 3.68 -1.65 -10.15
CA GLY A 65 3.63 -0.21 -10.33
C GLY A 65 2.47 0.42 -9.58
N LEU A 66 2.63 1.69 -9.19
CA LEU A 66 1.56 2.42 -8.51
C LEU A 66 0.32 2.57 -9.39
N ASN A 67 0.50 2.75 -10.71
CA ASN A 67 -0.60 2.86 -11.66
C ASN A 67 -1.57 1.68 -11.64
N GLU A 68 -1.10 0.47 -11.30
CA GLU A 68 -1.94 -0.73 -11.25
C GLU A 68 -2.98 -0.65 -10.14
N PHE A 69 -2.64 0.01 -9.04
CA PHE A 69 -3.55 0.26 -7.92
C PHE A 69 -4.46 1.48 -8.12
N LEU A 70 -4.17 2.30 -9.14
CA LEU A 70 -4.87 3.55 -9.45
C LEU A 70 -5.59 3.49 -10.80
N LEU A 71 -5.95 2.30 -11.25
CA LEU A 71 -6.84 2.16 -12.39
C LEU A 71 -8.25 2.56 -11.94
N VAL A 72 -8.53 3.85 -12.14
CA VAL A 72 -9.76 4.53 -11.74
C VAL A 72 -10.73 4.59 -12.92
N ASP A 73 -11.97 4.15 -12.73
CA ASP A 73 -13.01 4.12 -13.76
C ASP A 73 -13.98 5.33 -13.74
N LEU A 74 -15.14 5.19 -14.39
CA LEU A 74 -16.19 6.20 -14.45
C LEU A 74 -17.04 6.33 -13.19
N LYS A 75 -16.88 5.41 -12.21
CA LYS A 75 -17.57 5.42 -10.92
C LYS A 75 -16.85 6.26 -9.88
N GLU A 76 -15.62 6.64 -10.14
CA GLU A 76 -14.89 7.59 -9.29
C GLU A 76 -15.36 9.03 -9.51
N ALA A 77 -15.28 9.85 -8.45
CA ALA A 77 -15.62 11.26 -8.52
C ALA A 77 -14.66 12.04 -9.46
N ALA A 78 -15.22 12.93 -10.27
CA ALA A 78 -14.48 13.56 -11.37
C ALA A 78 -13.18 14.26 -10.93
N ARG A 79 -13.19 14.92 -9.76
CA ARG A 79 -12.03 15.67 -9.23
C ARG A 79 -10.86 14.79 -8.83
N VAL A 80 -11.10 13.59 -8.29
CA VAL A 80 -10.05 12.65 -7.87
C VAL A 80 -9.57 11.75 -9.01
N ARG A 81 -10.27 11.71 -10.15
CA ARG A 81 -9.75 11.13 -11.40
C ARG A 81 -8.66 11.98 -12.05
N ALA A 82 -8.73 13.29 -11.85
CA ALA A 82 -7.73 14.23 -12.36
C ALA A 82 -6.47 14.20 -11.50
N PHE A 83 -5.32 14.46 -12.13
CA PHE A 83 -4.06 14.65 -11.41
C PHE A 83 -3.98 16.08 -10.82
N PRO A 84 -3.34 16.28 -9.65
CA PRO A 84 -2.70 15.26 -8.83
C PRO A 84 -3.72 14.31 -8.17
N ARG A 85 -3.36 13.03 -8.09
CA ARG A 85 -4.12 11.98 -7.39
C ARG A 85 -3.50 11.70 -6.03
N TYR A 86 -4.31 11.21 -5.10
CA TYR A 86 -3.90 10.97 -3.71
C TYR A 86 -4.21 9.54 -3.31
N VAL A 87 -3.21 8.84 -2.79
CA VAL A 87 -3.29 7.40 -2.46
C VAL A 87 -2.85 7.18 -1.02
N PRO A 88 -3.60 6.44 -0.19
CA PRO A 88 -3.20 6.16 1.18
C PRO A 88 -1.79 5.59 1.27
N CYS A 89 -1.02 6.04 2.26
CA CYS A 89 0.37 5.58 2.41
C CYS A 89 0.49 4.05 2.65
N ALA A 90 -0.58 3.41 3.15
CA ALA A 90 -0.64 1.97 3.38
C ALA A 90 -0.57 1.13 2.09
N ILE A 91 -0.76 1.73 0.90
CA ILE A 91 -0.71 1.03 -0.40
C ILE A 91 0.57 0.23 -0.64
N ARG A 92 1.69 0.66 -0.03
CA ARG A 92 2.97 -0.05 -0.15
C ARG A 92 2.96 -1.39 0.57
N ILE A 93 2.15 -1.54 1.61
CA ILE A 93 2.07 -2.76 2.41
C ILE A 93 1.34 -3.84 1.61
N VAL A 94 0.17 -3.53 1.03
CA VAL A 94 -0.53 -4.50 0.16
C VAL A 94 0.31 -4.86 -1.07
N ALA A 95 1.02 -3.89 -1.68
CA ALA A 95 1.93 -4.18 -2.78
C ALA A 95 3.07 -5.13 -2.37
N PHE A 96 3.61 -4.99 -1.15
CA PHE A 96 4.61 -5.92 -0.62
C PHE A 96 4.06 -7.35 -0.52
N TYR A 97 2.86 -7.55 -0.01
CA TYR A 97 2.27 -8.88 0.08
C TYR A 97 1.89 -9.46 -1.29
N LEU A 98 1.45 -8.63 -2.24
CA LEU A 98 1.22 -9.06 -3.62
C LEU A 98 2.51 -9.52 -4.30
N GLU A 99 3.64 -8.89 -4.01
CA GLU A 99 4.95 -9.34 -4.46
C GLU A 99 5.31 -10.72 -3.89
N ARG A 100 5.03 -10.95 -2.59
CA ARG A 100 5.20 -12.27 -1.97
C ARG A 100 4.25 -13.32 -2.57
N ALA A 101 3.00 -12.95 -2.82
CA ALA A 101 2.02 -13.82 -3.47
C ALA A 101 2.44 -14.20 -4.90
N ARG A 102 3.01 -13.25 -5.64
CA ARG A 102 3.60 -13.49 -6.97
C ARG A 102 4.75 -14.50 -6.90
N GLU A 103 5.63 -14.36 -5.92
CA GLU A 103 6.74 -15.32 -5.69
C GLU A 103 6.21 -16.71 -5.33
N ALA A 104 5.24 -16.80 -4.41
CA ALA A 104 4.63 -18.05 -3.99
C ALA A 104 3.88 -18.76 -5.14
N ALA A 105 3.17 -18.00 -5.98
CA ALA A 105 2.50 -18.52 -7.16
C ALA A 105 3.47 -18.90 -8.29
N GLY A 106 4.73 -18.45 -8.23
CA GLY A 106 5.73 -18.68 -9.28
C GLY A 106 5.37 -18.04 -10.63
N ALA A 107 4.46 -17.07 -10.64
CA ALA A 107 3.87 -16.51 -11.86
C ALA A 107 3.49 -15.02 -11.69
N PRO A 108 3.45 -14.23 -12.78
CA PRO A 108 2.94 -12.86 -12.74
C PRO A 108 1.52 -12.78 -12.16
N VAL A 109 1.24 -11.77 -11.35
CA VAL A 109 -0.07 -11.50 -10.75
C VAL A 109 -0.59 -10.20 -11.34
N HIS A 110 -1.87 -10.18 -11.76
CA HIS A 110 -2.46 -9.04 -12.43
C HIS A 110 -3.70 -8.53 -11.68
N LEU A 111 -3.72 -7.22 -11.43
CA LEU A 111 -4.81 -6.55 -10.72
C LEU A 111 -5.95 -6.14 -11.66
N ALA A 112 -7.18 -6.28 -11.18
CA ALA A 112 -8.37 -5.87 -11.91
C ALA A 112 -8.45 -4.34 -12.03
N VAL A 113 -9.21 -3.86 -13.02
CA VAL A 113 -9.55 -2.42 -13.09
C VAL A 113 -10.44 -2.08 -11.89
N ASN A 114 -10.12 -0.99 -11.19
CA ASN A 114 -10.63 -0.67 -9.84
C ASN A 114 -10.33 -1.73 -8.78
N GLY A 115 -9.45 -2.69 -9.06
CA GLY A 115 -9.11 -3.73 -8.10
C GLY A 115 -8.25 -3.22 -6.96
N GLY A 116 -7.59 -2.07 -7.10
CA GLY A 116 -6.74 -1.49 -6.05
C GLY A 116 -7.46 -0.46 -5.17
N TYR A 117 -6.84 0.71 -5.01
CA TYR A 117 -7.40 1.79 -4.19
C TYR A 117 -8.64 2.41 -4.85
N ARG A 118 -9.68 2.63 -4.05
CA ARG A 118 -10.90 3.36 -4.41
C ARG A 118 -11.09 4.49 -3.43
N SER A 119 -11.33 5.72 -3.88
CA SER A 119 -11.54 6.81 -2.94
C SER A 119 -12.82 6.59 -2.11
N PRO A 120 -12.98 7.25 -0.95
CA PRO A 120 -14.23 7.22 -0.20
C PRO A 120 -15.46 7.74 -0.98
N ALA A 121 -15.25 8.53 -2.03
CA ALA A 121 -16.31 9.03 -2.91
C ALA A 121 -16.61 8.12 -4.12
N HIS A 122 -15.85 7.03 -4.30
CA HIS A 122 -16.07 6.07 -5.36
C HIS A 122 -17.41 5.34 -5.15
N LYS A 123 -18.23 5.14 -6.19
CA LYS A 123 -19.58 4.55 -6.02
C LYS A 123 -19.61 3.11 -5.48
N LEU A 124 -18.49 2.39 -5.56
CA LEU A 124 -18.32 1.05 -4.98
C LEU A 124 -17.70 1.06 -3.57
N SER A 125 -17.28 2.22 -3.06
CA SER A 125 -16.73 2.37 -1.71
C SER A 125 -17.86 2.46 -0.69
N VAL A 126 -18.52 1.33 -0.47
CA VAL A 126 -19.63 1.19 0.46
C VAL A 126 -19.17 0.48 1.74
N ALA A 127 -19.84 0.81 2.85
CA ALA A 127 -19.72 0.11 4.13
C ALA A 127 -18.27 -0.14 4.60
N ALA A 128 -17.44 0.91 4.56
CA ALA A 128 -16.05 0.87 4.97
C ALA A 128 -15.26 -0.29 4.32
N THR A 129 -15.31 -0.42 3.00
CA THR A 129 -14.48 -1.41 2.31
C THR A 129 -12.98 -1.09 2.45
N PRO A 130 -12.11 -2.09 2.69
CA PRO A 130 -10.65 -1.88 2.78
C PRO A 130 -10.00 -1.26 1.53
N HIS A 131 -10.68 -1.29 0.36
CA HIS A 131 -10.22 -0.51 -0.81
C HIS A 131 -10.10 0.99 -0.50
N MET A 132 -10.88 1.53 0.44
CA MET A 132 -10.78 2.94 0.88
C MET A 132 -9.50 3.23 1.66
N TRP A 133 -8.86 2.21 2.22
CA TRP A 133 -7.57 2.30 2.92
C TRP A 133 -6.38 2.08 2.00
N GLY A 134 -6.61 1.69 0.74
CA GLY A 134 -5.53 1.27 -0.16
C GLY A 134 -4.86 0.00 0.34
N THR A 135 -5.58 -0.85 1.06
CA THR A 135 -5.07 -2.08 1.68
C THR A 135 -5.70 -3.33 1.10
N ALA A 136 -6.55 -3.18 0.07
CA ALA A 136 -7.16 -4.27 -0.68
C ALA A 136 -6.70 -4.31 -2.13
N ALA A 137 -6.75 -5.51 -2.71
CA ALA A 137 -6.47 -5.76 -4.11
C ALA A 137 -7.37 -6.87 -4.67
N ASP A 138 -7.96 -6.64 -5.84
CA ASP A 138 -8.67 -7.64 -6.63
C ASP A 138 -7.73 -8.18 -7.72
N VAL A 139 -7.38 -9.45 -7.65
CA VAL A 139 -6.54 -10.16 -8.62
C VAL A 139 -7.45 -10.92 -9.58
N TYR A 140 -7.36 -10.63 -10.88
CA TYR A 140 -8.21 -11.31 -11.89
C TYR A 140 -7.45 -12.36 -12.71
N ARG A 141 -6.12 -12.38 -12.63
CA ARG A 141 -5.29 -13.30 -13.42
C ARG A 141 -3.95 -13.56 -12.74
N ILE A 142 -3.52 -14.83 -12.80
CA ILE A 142 -2.20 -15.28 -12.36
C ILE A 142 -1.55 -16.09 -13.50
N GLY A 143 -0.41 -15.63 -13.99
CA GLY A 143 0.28 -16.19 -15.15
C GLY A 143 -0.60 -16.19 -16.40
N THR A 144 -0.96 -17.38 -16.89
CA THR A 144 -1.90 -17.55 -18.02
C THR A 144 -3.33 -17.84 -17.58
N VAL A 145 -3.57 -18.00 -16.28
CA VAL A 145 -4.87 -18.40 -15.72
C VAL A 145 -5.69 -17.15 -15.40
N VAL A 146 -6.80 -16.97 -16.12
CA VAL A 146 -7.84 -15.99 -15.78
C VAL A 146 -8.74 -16.60 -14.71
N LEU A 147 -8.92 -15.89 -13.60
CA LEU A 147 -9.64 -16.34 -12.42
C LEU A 147 -11.14 -16.14 -12.62
N ARG A 148 -11.83 -17.14 -13.14
CA ARG A 148 -13.25 -17.04 -13.52
C ARG A 148 -14.09 -18.25 -13.13
N ASP A 149 -13.47 -19.20 -12.44
CA ASP A 149 -14.09 -20.43 -12.01
C ASP A 149 -13.59 -20.80 -10.62
N ARG A 150 -14.42 -21.57 -9.92
CA ARG A 150 -14.16 -21.98 -8.54
C ARG A 150 -12.80 -22.66 -8.37
N ALA A 151 -12.44 -23.55 -9.29
CA ALA A 151 -11.23 -24.36 -9.13
C ALA A 151 -9.97 -23.49 -9.22
N SER A 152 -9.91 -22.56 -10.18
CA SER A 152 -8.79 -21.63 -10.28
C SER A 152 -8.71 -20.65 -9.10
N ILE A 153 -9.85 -20.09 -8.67
CA ILE A 153 -9.92 -19.16 -7.54
C ILE A 153 -9.50 -19.86 -6.24
N GLU A 154 -10.13 -20.97 -5.87
CA GLU A 154 -9.82 -21.68 -4.62
C GLU A 154 -8.38 -22.22 -4.61
N THR A 155 -7.80 -22.55 -5.77
CA THR A 155 -6.40 -22.97 -5.85
C THR A 155 -5.46 -21.85 -5.44
N TYR A 156 -5.64 -20.65 -5.99
CA TYR A 156 -4.76 -19.53 -5.68
C TYR A 156 -5.12 -18.83 -4.37
N ASN A 157 -6.36 -18.94 -3.88
CA ASN A 157 -6.69 -18.55 -2.50
C ASN A 157 -5.81 -19.30 -1.52
N ARG A 158 -5.73 -20.63 -1.62
CA ARG A 158 -4.87 -21.44 -0.74
C ARG A 158 -3.41 -21.03 -0.80
N VAL A 159 -2.89 -20.73 -2.00
CA VAL A 159 -1.49 -20.27 -2.16
C VAL A 159 -1.23 -18.97 -1.37
N ILE A 160 -2.21 -18.06 -1.34
CA ILE A 160 -2.09 -16.79 -0.62
C ILE A 160 -2.35 -16.98 0.88
N GLU A 161 -3.30 -17.82 1.26
CA GLU A 161 -3.58 -18.17 2.65
C GLU A 161 -2.38 -18.86 3.31
N ASP A 162 -1.70 -19.77 2.59
CA ASP A 162 -0.50 -20.46 3.08
C ASP A 162 0.73 -19.54 3.23
N LEU A 163 0.70 -18.35 2.63
CA LEU A 163 1.81 -17.39 2.67
C LEU A 163 1.90 -16.65 4.01
N THR A 164 0.75 -16.26 4.58
CA THR A 164 0.70 -15.35 5.73
C THR A 164 -0.70 -15.30 6.37
N ASP A 165 -0.74 -15.17 7.69
CA ASP A 165 -1.99 -14.91 8.43
C ASP A 165 -2.40 -13.43 8.43
N ASP A 166 -1.57 -12.53 7.89
CA ASP A 166 -1.83 -11.08 7.89
C ASP A 166 -2.85 -10.67 6.81
N LEU A 167 -2.98 -11.45 5.73
CA LEU A 167 -3.92 -11.20 4.64
C LEU A 167 -5.22 -11.96 4.88
N TYR A 168 -6.33 -11.24 4.82
CA TYR A 168 -7.61 -11.85 4.57
C TYR A 168 -7.73 -12.18 3.07
N VAL A 169 -8.14 -13.40 2.77
CA VAL A 169 -8.48 -13.85 1.41
C VAL A 169 -9.97 -14.15 1.36
N MET A 170 -10.69 -13.45 0.49
CA MET A 170 -12.13 -13.63 0.39
C MET A 170 -12.47 -15.00 -0.21
N PRO A 171 -13.39 -15.77 0.41
CA PRO A 171 -13.74 -17.09 -0.10
C PRO A 171 -14.54 -17.01 -1.40
N TYR A 172 -14.47 -18.09 -2.20
CA TYR A 172 -15.26 -18.20 -3.42
C TYR A 172 -16.78 -18.25 -3.13
N GLY A 173 -17.56 -17.52 -3.92
CA GLY A 173 -19.02 -17.62 -3.94
C GLY A 173 -19.71 -16.42 -4.57
N HIS A 174 -21.05 -16.50 -4.65
CA HIS A 174 -21.89 -15.55 -5.40
C HIS A 174 -22.65 -14.55 -4.50
N GLU A 175 -22.57 -14.75 -3.18
CA GLU A 175 -23.20 -13.93 -2.17
C GLU A 175 -22.28 -12.80 -1.68
N ILE A 176 -22.87 -11.83 -0.97
CA ILE A 176 -22.13 -10.70 -0.39
C ILE A 176 -21.03 -11.21 0.55
N GLY A 177 -19.84 -10.64 0.42
CA GLY A 177 -18.66 -11.08 1.18
C GLY A 177 -17.91 -12.26 0.55
N LYS A 178 -18.24 -12.60 -0.70
CA LYS A 178 -17.56 -13.60 -1.52
C LYS A 178 -17.24 -13.06 -2.92
N ALA A 179 -16.30 -13.71 -3.60
CA ALA A 179 -15.90 -13.36 -4.97
C ALA A 179 -15.94 -14.59 -5.89
N ASP A 180 -16.44 -14.44 -7.12
CA ASP A 180 -16.60 -15.53 -8.10
C ASP A 180 -15.89 -15.29 -9.44
N ASP A 181 -15.37 -14.09 -9.68
CA ASP A 181 -14.71 -13.66 -10.91
C ASP A 181 -13.33 -13.00 -10.69
N HIS A 182 -12.84 -13.03 -9.44
CA HIS A 182 -11.51 -12.58 -9.02
C HIS A 182 -11.17 -13.16 -7.64
N ILE A 183 -9.94 -12.94 -7.21
CA ILE A 183 -9.51 -13.13 -5.82
C ILE A 183 -9.42 -11.76 -5.18
N HIS A 184 -10.13 -11.57 -4.06
CA HIS A 184 -9.99 -10.38 -3.23
C HIS A 184 -9.07 -10.68 -2.06
N VAL A 185 -8.07 -9.83 -1.87
CA VAL A 185 -7.17 -9.88 -0.70
C VAL A 185 -7.13 -8.52 -0.01
N ASP A 186 -7.07 -8.51 1.31
CA ASP A 186 -6.89 -7.27 2.05
C ASP A 186 -6.21 -7.45 3.41
N LEU A 187 -5.64 -6.36 3.94
CA LEU A 187 -5.00 -6.27 5.26
C LEU A 187 -5.93 -5.64 6.31
N GLY A 188 -7.22 -5.50 6.01
CA GLY A 188 -8.16 -4.70 6.80
C GLY A 188 -7.82 -3.21 6.80
N TYR A 189 -7.97 -2.58 7.95
CA TYR A 189 -8.04 -1.12 8.12
C TYR A 189 -6.70 -0.47 8.50
N VAL A 190 -5.60 -0.91 7.90
CA VAL A 190 -4.26 -0.40 8.23
C VAL A 190 -4.12 1.06 7.78
N THR A 191 -3.77 1.93 8.73
CA THR A 191 -3.38 3.32 8.47
C THR A 191 -1.89 3.51 8.77
N VAL A 192 -1.20 4.28 7.92
CA VAL A 192 0.23 4.59 8.10
C VAL A 192 0.39 6.06 8.44
N VAL A 193 1.05 6.31 9.57
CA VAL A 193 1.50 7.63 10.00
C VAL A 193 3.02 7.74 9.71
N PRO A 194 3.45 8.68 8.85
CA PRO A 194 4.87 8.85 8.55
C PRO A 194 5.68 9.28 9.79
N ARG A 195 6.91 8.75 9.93
CA ARG A 195 7.79 8.86 11.13
C ARG A 195 8.17 10.27 11.62
N GLU A 196 7.77 11.31 10.92
CA GLU A 196 8.11 12.72 11.23
C GLU A 196 6.86 13.62 11.25
N ILE A 197 5.67 13.02 11.22
CA ILE A 197 4.40 13.73 11.34
C ILE A 197 3.79 13.41 12.70
N SER A 198 3.45 14.46 13.45
CA SER A 198 2.70 14.35 14.69
C SER A 198 1.20 14.29 14.39
N GLU A 199 0.53 13.32 15.00
CA GLU A 199 -0.93 13.20 15.03
C GLU A 199 -1.59 14.16 16.03
N ASP A 200 -0.80 14.84 16.87
CA ASP A 200 -1.26 15.82 17.87
C ASP A 200 -1.97 17.02 17.22
N ARG A 201 -1.90 17.12 15.88
CA ARG A 201 -2.81 17.93 15.06
C ARG A 201 -4.24 17.34 15.13
N LEU A 202 -4.92 17.60 16.24
CA LEU A 202 -6.39 17.51 16.41
C LEU A 202 -7.14 18.60 15.64
N GLU A 203 -6.44 19.58 15.09
CA GLU A 203 -7.04 20.70 14.39
C GLU A 203 -7.61 20.26 13.05
N GLY A 204 -8.89 20.57 12.85
CA GLY A 204 -9.60 20.35 11.61
C GLY A 204 -8.97 21.09 10.42
N PRO A 205 -9.63 21.01 9.26
CA PRO A 205 -9.04 21.44 8.01
C PRO A 205 -8.64 22.91 7.98
N GLN A 206 -7.43 23.20 7.48
CA GLN A 206 -6.88 24.56 7.41
C GLN A 206 -7.26 25.24 6.07
N GLU A 207 -7.36 26.58 6.07
CA GLU A 207 -7.69 27.37 4.87
C GLU A 207 -6.54 27.50 3.86
N ARG A 208 -5.30 27.18 4.26
CA ARG A 208 -4.11 27.26 3.39
C ARG A 208 -3.26 25.98 3.50
N PRO A 209 -2.99 25.29 2.37
CA PRO A 209 -2.10 24.13 2.35
C PRO A 209 -0.70 24.52 2.85
N ARG A 210 -0.22 23.88 3.92
CA ARG A 210 1.19 23.99 4.31
C ARG A 210 1.95 22.87 3.61
N VAL A 211 2.79 23.22 2.63
CA VAL A 211 3.70 22.26 1.98
C VAL A 211 4.76 21.86 3.01
N ALA A 212 4.54 20.75 3.71
CA ALA A 212 5.41 20.33 4.82
C ALA A 212 6.81 19.86 4.37
N PHE A 213 7.04 19.65 3.07
CA PHE A 213 8.08 18.71 2.63
C PHE A 213 9.22 19.27 1.76
N GLU A 214 9.13 20.50 1.24
CA GLU A 214 10.17 21.00 0.31
C GLU A 214 11.39 21.63 1.00
N GLU A 215 11.26 22.19 2.20
CA GLU A 215 12.36 22.99 2.79
C GLU A 215 13.41 22.18 3.56
N ARG A 216 13.07 21.04 4.18
CA ARG A 216 14.01 20.35 5.10
C ARG A 216 14.99 19.40 4.42
N ARG A 217 14.66 18.79 3.28
CA ARG A 217 15.60 17.87 2.59
C ARG A 217 16.77 18.56 1.92
N ARG A 218 16.63 19.85 1.54
CA ARG A 218 17.72 20.63 0.95
C ARG A 218 18.88 20.92 1.93
N GLY A 219 18.64 20.84 3.24
CA GLY A 219 19.59 21.27 4.26
C GLY A 219 20.53 20.20 4.80
N ASP A 220 20.09 18.94 4.90
CA ASP A 220 20.66 18.05 5.93
C ASP A 220 21.67 16.99 5.45
N ARG A 221 21.91 16.89 4.14
CA ARG A 221 22.92 15.95 3.60
C ARG A 221 24.35 16.50 3.50
N ARG A 222 24.56 17.79 3.76
CA ARG A 222 25.90 18.40 3.73
C ARG A 222 26.66 18.34 5.06
N GLY A 223 26.05 17.82 6.12
CA GLY A 223 26.59 17.89 7.48
C GLY A 223 26.83 16.56 8.19
N TRP A 224 26.53 15.41 7.58
CA TRP A 224 26.75 14.13 8.26
C TRP A 224 28.25 13.78 8.21
N PRO A 225 28.94 13.61 9.35
CA PRO A 225 30.32 13.12 9.32
C PRO A 225 30.33 11.72 8.71
N HIS A 226 31.08 11.56 7.61
CA HIS A 226 31.45 10.25 7.08
C HIS A 226 32.48 9.63 8.03
N GLU A 227 32.03 9.07 9.15
CA GLU A 227 32.83 8.03 9.79
C GLU A 227 32.71 6.76 8.95
N PRO A 228 33.84 6.14 8.53
CA PRO A 228 33.80 4.87 7.83
C PRO A 228 33.17 3.83 8.75
N LEU A 229 32.25 3.03 8.20
CA LEU A 229 31.69 1.87 8.89
C LEU A 229 32.83 0.96 9.37
N PRO A 230 32.82 0.48 10.61
CA PRO A 230 33.85 -0.43 11.09
C PRO A 230 33.85 -1.71 10.25
N GLU A 231 35.05 -2.16 9.86
CA GLU A 231 35.25 -3.41 9.14
C GLU A 231 34.57 -4.57 9.88
N VAL A 232 33.74 -5.31 9.15
CA VAL A 232 33.05 -6.51 9.63
C VAL A 232 34.10 -7.52 10.06
N LEU A 233 34.19 -7.78 11.37
CA LEU A 233 35.03 -8.86 11.89
C LEU A 233 34.50 -10.21 11.36
N PRO A 234 35.37 -11.11 10.88
CA PRO A 234 34.94 -12.42 10.38
C PRO A 234 34.32 -13.24 11.51
N ALA A 235 33.24 -13.95 11.18
CA ALA A 235 32.50 -14.80 12.09
C ALA A 235 33.44 -15.81 12.79
N ALA A 236 33.46 -15.77 14.12
CA ALA A 236 34.20 -16.72 14.92
C ALA A 236 33.68 -18.15 14.68
N ALA A 237 34.58 -19.04 14.28
CA ALA A 237 34.33 -20.46 14.12
C ALA A 237 33.82 -21.07 15.44
N HIS A 238 32.70 -21.77 15.37
CA HIS A 238 32.23 -22.66 16.43
C HIS A 238 33.26 -23.80 16.62
N ALA A 239 34.14 -23.66 17.61
CA ALA A 239 34.88 -24.78 18.17
C ALA A 239 33.98 -25.49 19.19
N GLY A 240 33.37 -26.59 18.77
CA GLY A 240 32.74 -27.55 19.68
C GLY A 240 33.81 -28.25 20.51
N SER A 241 33.73 -28.09 21.83
CA SER A 241 34.47 -28.90 22.80
C SER A 241 33.54 -29.98 23.34
N ASP A 242 33.51 -31.14 22.68
CA ASP A 242 33.07 -32.39 23.30
C ASP A 242 34.33 -33.13 23.76
N GLU A 243 34.55 -33.16 25.08
CA GLU A 243 35.46 -34.12 25.69
C GLU A 243 34.81 -35.52 25.69
N PRO A 244 35.63 -36.57 25.51
CA PRO A 244 35.50 -37.70 26.41
C PRO A 244 36.86 -38.11 26.99
N GLY A 245 37.02 -37.87 28.29
CA GLY A 245 38.09 -38.46 29.09
C GLY A 245 37.93 -39.97 29.23
N SER A 246 38.95 -40.72 28.82
CA SER A 246 39.09 -42.16 29.07
C SER A 246 39.96 -42.39 30.32
N ARG A 247 39.35 -43.06 31.31
CA ARG A 247 39.90 -44.02 32.30
C ARG A 247 41.20 -43.69 33.05
N LYS A 248 41.10 -43.65 34.38
CA LYS A 248 41.63 -44.69 35.28
C LYS A 248 40.78 -44.78 36.54
#